data_AF-A0A7W8QNP8-F1
#
_entry.id   AF-A0A7W8QNP8-F1
#
_cell.length_a   1.000
_cell.length_b   1.000
_cell.length_c   1.000
_cell.angle_alpha   90.00
_cell.angle_beta   90.00
_cell.angle_gamma   90.00
#
_symmetry.space_group_name_H-M   'P 1'
#
loop_
_entity.id
_entity.type
_entity.pdbx_description
1 polymer ?
#
loop_
_entity_poly.entity_id
_entity_poly.type
_entity_poly.pdbx_seq_one_letter_code
_entity_poly.pdbx_strand_id
1 'polypeptide(L)' 'MNHARPLRPARTAARFPDRGMSTAEYAVGTVSAVAFAAVLYAILTSTEVRDALTRIVIDALQAAG' A
#
# COMPACT_ATOMS: atom_id res chain seq x y z
N MET A 1 -15.08 -9.55 50.72
CA MET A 1 -14.63 -10.00 49.39
C MET A 1 -15.19 -9.05 48.35
N ASN A 2 -14.36 -8.37 47.57
CA ASN A 2 -14.67 -7.86 46.22
C ASN A 2 -13.35 -7.44 45.57
N HIS A 3 -12.68 -8.40 44.94
CA HIS A 3 -11.47 -8.18 44.16
C HIS A 3 -11.87 -7.59 42.80
N ALA A 4 -11.89 -6.26 42.70
CA ALA A 4 -11.98 -5.60 41.42
C ALA A 4 -10.75 -5.99 40.58
N ARG A 5 -10.94 -6.89 39.61
CA ARG A 5 -9.90 -7.24 38.64
C ARG A 5 -9.74 -6.07 37.66
N PRO A 6 -8.55 -5.48 37.50
CA PRO A 6 -8.35 -4.45 36.50
C PRO A 6 -8.54 -5.06 35.11
N LEU A 7 -9.45 -4.49 34.33
CA LEU A 7 -9.60 -4.81 32.91
C LEU A 7 -8.31 -4.38 32.22
N ARG A 8 -7.50 -5.35 31.80
CA ARG A 8 -6.32 -5.09 30.98
C ARG A 8 -6.81 -4.46 29.68
N PRO A 9 -6.40 -3.24 29.32
CA PRO A 9 -6.75 -2.70 28.01
C PRO A 9 -6.19 -3.67 26.97
N ALA A 10 -7.05 -4.15 26.07
CA ALA A 10 -6.60 -4.78 24.84
C ALA A 10 -5.64 -3.78 24.20
N ARG A 11 -4.37 -4.15 24.11
CA ARG A 11 -3.35 -3.32 23.46
C ARG A 11 -3.72 -3.30 21.99
N THR A 12 -4.58 -2.36 21.59
CA THR A 12 -4.67 -1.93 20.21
C THR A 12 -3.25 -1.56 19.84
N ALA A 13 -2.64 -2.32 18.92
CA ALA A 13 -1.28 -2.12 18.45
C ALA A 13 -1.21 -0.85 17.58
N ALA A 14 -1.61 0.28 18.14
CA ALA A 14 -1.64 1.60 17.52
C ALA A 14 -0.70 2.52 18.29
N ARG A 15 0.57 2.15 18.26
CA ARG A 15 1.73 3.01 18.42
C ARG A 15 2.91 2.11 18.13
N PHE A 16 3.46 2.19 16.92
CA PHE A 16 4.85 1.81 16.71
C PHE A 16 5.67 2.98 17.24
N PRO A 17 6.27 2.89 18.45
CA PRO A 17 7.43 3.71 18.69
C PRO A 17 8.53 3.16 17.78
N ASP A 18 8.95 3.95 16.80
CA ASP A 18 10.17 3.72 16.01
C ASP A 18 11.41 3.40 16.90
N ARG A 19 11.32 3.69 18.21
CA ARG A 19 12.35 3.38 19.23
C ARG A 19 12.58 1.89 19.53
N GLY A 20 11.92 0.96 18.84
CA GLY A 20 12.11 -0.49 19.03
C GLY A 20 12.25 -1.32 17.75
N MET A 21 12.20 -0.71 16.56
CA MET A 21 12.39 -1.43 15.30
C MET A 21 13.88 -1.68 15.04
N SER A 22 14.21 -2.87 14.52
CA SER A 22 15.60 -3.18 14.16
C SER A 22 15.99 -2.50 12.84
N THR A 23 17.28 -2.22 12.62
CA THR A 23 17.80 -1.68 11.35
C THR A 23 17.40 -2.54 10.15
N ALA A 24 17.26 -3.85 10.34
CA ALA A 24 16.81 -4.77 9.30
C ALA A 24 15.33 -4.56 8.93
N GLU A 25 14.48 -4.21 9.90
CA GLU A 25 13.06 -3.96 9.69
C GLU A 25 12.83 -2.72 8.82
N TYR A 26 13.58 -1.64 9.06
CA TYR A 26 13.57 -0.46 8.20
C TYR A 26 14.03 -0.77 6.77
N ALA A 27 15.14 -1.50 6.63
CA ALA A 27 15.66 -1.87 5.33
C ALA A 27 14.65 -2.72 4.54
N VAL A 28 14.03 -3.72 5.18
CA VAL A 28 13.01 -4.57 4.57
C VAL A 28 11.75 -3.75 4.22
N GLY A 29 11.36 -2.77 5.03
CA GLY A 29 10.25 -1.87 4.73
C GLY A 29 10.45 -1.09 3.43
N THR A 30 11.63 -0.50 3.24
CA THR A 30 11.97 0.21 1.99
C THR A 30 12.08 -0.73 0.80
N VAL A 31 12.75 -1.88 0.95
CA VAL A 31 12.91 -2.87 -0.13
C VAL A 31 11.55 -3.39 -0.59
N SER A 32 10.64 -3.67 0.35
CA SER A 32 9.27 -4.12 0.04
C SER A 32 8.48 -3.05 -0.72
N ALA A 33 8.57 -1.79 -0.31
CA ALA A 33 7.90 -0.68 -0.99
C ALA A 33 8.43 -0.48 -2.42
N VAL A 34 9.75 -0.54 -2.60
CA VAL A 34 10.39 -0.39 -3.91
C VAL A 34 10.06 -1.57 -4.83
N ALA A 35 10.06 -2.81 -4.32
CA ALA A 35 9.67 -3.98 -5.09
C ALA A 35 8.22 -3.88 -5.58
N PHE A 36 7.30 -3.46 -4.71
CA PHE A 36 5.92 -3.23 -5.09
C PHE A 36 5.79 -2.12 -6.15
N ALA A 37 6.49 -1.00 -5.97
CA ALA A 37 6.51 0.09 -6.94
C ALA A 37 7.06 -0.35 -8.31
N ALA A 38 8.08 -1.21 -8.34
CA ALA A 38 8.63 -1.76 -9.57
C ALA A 38 7.61 -2.64 -10.32
N VAL A 39 6.85 -3.47 -9.61
CA VAL A 39 5.77 -4.28 -10.20
C VAL A 39 4.68 -3.37 -10.76
N LEU A 40 4.23 -2.36 -10.00
CA LEU A 40 3.25 -1.40 -10.49
C LEU A 40 3.74 -0.66 -11.72
N TYR A 41 5.00 -0.24 -11.73
CA TYR A 41 5.60 0.44 -12.88
C TYR A 41 5.59 -0.46 -14.13
N ALA A 42 5.94 -1.74 -13.99
CA ALA A 42 5.88 -2.70 -15.09
C ALA A 42 4.46 -2.88 -15.64
N ILE A 43 3.46 -2.93 -14.76
CA ILE A 43 2.04 -3.03 -15.16
C ILE A 43 1.62 -1.76 -15.90
N LEU A 44 1.87 -0.59 -15.32
CA LEU A 44 1.45 0.71 -15.86
C LEU A 44 2.16 1.07 -17.17
N THR A 45 3.35 0.53 -17.41
CA THR A 45 4.10 0.74 -18.65
C THR A 45 3.86 -0.33 -19.71
N SER A 46 3.04 -1.35 -19.42
CA SER A 46 2.71 -2.41 -20.36
C SER A 46 1.88 -1.93 -21.55
N THR A 47 2.01 -2.64 -22.68
CA THR A 47 1.25 -2.37 -23.90
C THR A 47 -0.26 -2.51 -23.66
N GLU A 48 -0.69 -3.52 -22.91
CA GLU A 48 -2.11 -3.74 -22.58
C GLU A 48 -2.75 -2.52 -21.89
N VAL A 49 -2.07 -1.95 -20.89
CA VAL A 49 -2.57 -0.75 -20.19
C VAL A 49 -2.58 0.46 -21.13
N ARG A 50 -1.54 0.64 -21.94
CA ARG A 50 -1.47 1.73 -22.92
C ARG A 50 -2.58 1.64 -23.97
N ASP A 51 -2.86 0.44 -24.47
CA ASP A 51 -3.89 0.21 -25.48
C ASP A 51 -5.29 0.43 -24.90
N ALA A 52 -5.52 -0.04 -23.66
CA ALA A 52 -6.77 0.23 -22.95
C ALA A 52 -7.02 1.74 -22.78
N LEU A 53 -6.01 2.50 -22.32
CA LEU A 53 -6.13 3.95 -22.20
C LEU A 53 -6.32 4.63 -23.56
N THR A 54 -5.62 4.17 -24.59
CA THR A 54 -5.74 4.71 -25.95
C THR A 54 -7.16 4.51 -26.48
N ARG A 55 -7.75 3.33 -26.29
CA ARG A 55 -9.15 3.06 -26.67
C ARG A 55 -10.12 3.97 -25.94
N ILE A 56 -9.97 4.14 -24.62
CA ILE A 56 -10.82 5.04 -23.83
C ILE A 56 -10.79 6.47 -24.40
N VAL A 57 -9.60 6.97 -24.77
CA VAL A 57 -9.45 8.30 -25.37
C VAL A 57 -10.09 8.37 -26.74
N ILE A 58 -9.89 7.38 -27.61
CA ILE A 58 -10.49 7.32 -28.95
C ILE A 58 -12.02 7.31 -28.84
N ASP A 59 -12.58 6.44 -28.01
CA ASP A 59 -14.02 6.33 -27.81
C ASP A 59 -14.62 7.65 -27.31
N ALA A 60 -13.94 8.32 -26.37
CA ALA A 60 -14.36 9.62 -25.86
C ALA A 60 -14.35 10.72 -26.94
N LEU A 61 -13.36 10.70 -27.84
CA LEU A 61 -13.28 11.65 -28.95
C LEU A 61 -14.35 11.37 -30.01
N GLN A 62 -14.65 10.10 -30.30
CA GLN A 62 -15.69 9.71 -31.24
C GLN A 62 -17.10 10.00 -30.73
N ALA A 63 -17.33 9.91 -29.42
CA ALA A 63 -18.63 10.23 -28.82
C ALA A 63 -18.94 11.73 -28.78
N ALA A 64 -17.93 12.59 -28.89
CA ALA A 64 -18.07 14.04 -28.80
C ALA A 64 -18.26 14.74 -30.16
N GLY A 65 -17.97 14.06 -31.26
CA GLY A 65 -18.15 14.54 -32.64
C GLY A 65 -19.37 13.92 -33.31
#